data_AF-A0A2M8E692-F1
#
_entry.id   AF-A0A2M8E692-F1
#
_cell.length_a   1.000
_cell.length_b   1.000
_cell.length_c   1.000
_cell.angle_alpha   90.00
_cell.angle_beta   90.00
_cell.angle_gamma   90.00
#
_symmetry.space_group_name_H-M   'P 1'
#
loop_
_entity.id
_entity.type
_entity.pdbx_description
1 polymer ?
#
loop_
_entity_poly.entity_id
_entity_poly.type
_entity_poly.pdbx_seq_one_letter_code
_entity_poly.pdbx_strand_id
1 'polypeptide(L)'
;CPATPGQDNKEPFVIPISLGLVGAVSGSALPLQLRGSIASGGDNHLFVMTQTSESITFENVAEEPVPSILRGFSAPVIVNMDYTDAQLLTLLANDPDPFNRWEAGQRLALRSAITSIATSPYESRAIGINDAYISAMRSVLHEPTLDAAFKELVLTLPSETYIAEQLDVVDPQRIHTVREAMRTQLATAMAADWQWAFESHSQNGGYRPDTLSSGRRALAGLALAMLCLNATTTGDTVWPGKAYQRFKDADNMTDRFAALSALVHSGHALAKPALERFHSLFKTEELVLDKWFALQAGATDHDGQVLPAVRQLMKHPDFNLKNPNRARSVIFSYCSANPGALHRADAAGYVFWADQVLALDAINPQVAARLARALDRWKKLTEPYHNAAQEALKRVAAKTDLSNDVREVVSRALAD
;
A
#
# COMPACT_ATOMS: atom_id res chain seq x y z
N CYS A 1 -2.75 -2.23 -26.82
CA CYS A 1 -3.69 -2.44 -25.70
C CYS A 1 -4.31 -3.84 -25.87
N PRO A 2 -4.40 -4.68 -24.83
CA PRO A 2 -5.08 -5.97 -24.91
C PRO A 2 -6.58 -5.82 -25.29
N ALA A 3 -7.17 -6.87 -25.87
CA ALA A 3 -8.61 -6.94 -26.10
C ALA A 3 -9.37 -6.86 -24.77
N THR A 4 -10.60 -6.32 -24.80
CA THR A 4 -11.50 -6.26 -23.63
C THR A 4 -12.86 -6.83 -24.00
N PRO A 5 -13.66 -7.36 -23.05
CA PRO A 5 -15.00 -7.86 -23.35
C PRO A 5 -15.82 -6.84 -24.15
N GLY A 6 -16.34 -7.27 -25.31
CA GLY A 6 -17.12 -6.42 -26.23
C GLY A 6 -16.30 -5.52 -27.16
N GLN A 7 -14.97 -5.57 -27.12
CA GLN A 7 -14.09 -4.84 -28.05
C GLN A 7 -12.77 -5.59 -28.30
N ASP A 8 -12.78 -6.44 -29.33
CA ASP A 8 -11.64 -7.29 -29.71
C ASP A 8 -10.50 -6.51 -30.36
N ASN A 9 -10.83 -5.49 -31.15
CA ASN A 9 -9.86 -4.68 -31.89
C ASN A 9 -9.58 -3.35 -31.17
N LYS A 10 -8.30 -3.01 -31.01
CA LYS A 10 -7.83 -1.76 -30.39
C LYS A 10 -6.93 -1.01 -31.36
N GLU A 11 -7.31 0.21 -31.72
CA GLU A 11 -6.48 1.12 -32.51
C GLU A 11 -5.44 1.84 -31.63
N PRO A 12 -4.36 2.38 -32.22
CA PRO A 12 -3.41 3.23 -31.50
C PRO A 12 -4.09 4.43 -30.84
N PHE A 13 -3.62 4.77 -29.64
CA PHE A 13 -4.07 5.96 -28.91
C PHE A 13 -3.10 7.11 -29.14
N VAL A 14 -3.57 8.34 -28.90
CA VAL A 14 -2.69 9.50 -28.75
C VAL A 14 -2.16 9.52 -27.32
N ILE A 15 -0.88 9.20 -27.14
CA ILE A 15 -0.26 9.00 -25.83
C ILE A 15 0.81 10.09 -25.62
N PRO A 16 0.55 11.09 -24.76
CA PRO A 16 1.57 12.05 -24.34
C PRO A 16 2.55 11.38 -23.36
N ILE A 17 3.83 11.36 -23.72
CA ILE A 17 4.92 10.77 -22.94
C ILE A 17 5.91 11.88 -22.59
N SER A 18 5.83 12.40 -21.37
CA SER A 18 6.86 13.29 -20.82
C SER A 18 8.07 12.45 -20.41
N LEU A 19 9.27 12.83 -20.85
CA LEU A 19 10.49 12.08 -20.59
C LEU A 19 11.70 12.97 -20.36
N GLY A 20 12.69 12.43 -19.66
CA GLY A 20 14.03 13.01 -19.53
C GLY A 20 15.11 11.93 -19.44
N LEU A 21 16.36 12.38 -19.36
CA LEU A 21 17.53 11.50 -19.22
C LEU A 21 18.30 11.91 -17.97
N VAL A 22 18.65 10.95 -17.12
CA VAL A 22 19.47 11.14 -15.93
C VAL A 22 20.83 10.50 -16.17
N GLY A 23 21.92 11.20 -15.92
CA GLY A 23 23.26 10.69 -16.12
C GLY A 23 23.58 9.50 -15.22
N ALA A 24 24.02 8.36 -15.80
CA ALA A 24 24.30 7.15 -15.01
C ALA A 24 25.50 7.33 -14.05
N VAL A 25 26.45 8.21 -14.40
CA VAL A 25 27.65 8.47 -13.60
C VAL A 25 27.50 9.77 -12.80
N SER A 26 27.04 10.85 -13.45
CA SER A 26 26.91 12.15 -12.81
C SER A 26 25.68 12.28 -11.90
N GLY A 27 24.66 11.44 -12.10
CA GLY A 27 23.34 11.60 -11.50
C GLY A 27 22.59 12.86 -11.98
N SER A 28 23.18 13.66 -12.86
CA SER A 28 22.61 14.95 -13.26
C SER A 28 21.55 14.77 -14.35
N ALA A 29 20.55 15.65 -14.36
CA ALA A 29 19.62 15.73 -15.47
C ALA A 29 20.39 16.15 -16.75
N LEU A 30 20.27 15.36 -17.81
CA LEU A 30 20.98 15.60 -19.07
C LEU A 30 20.12 16.47 -20.01
N PRO A 31 20.71 17.48 -20.68
CA PRO A 31 20.00 18.28 -21.68
C PRO A 31 19.49 17.44 -22.84
N LEU A 32 18.28 17.72 -23.30
CA LEU A 32 17.64 16.99 -24.40
C LEU A 32 17.71 17.79 -25.70
N GLN A 33 18.65 17.47 -26.56
CA GLN A 33 18.71 18.04 -27.91
C GLN A 33 18.13 17.08 -28.94
N LEU A 34 16.92 17.36 -29.44
CA LEU A 34 16.30 16.54 -30.49
C LEU A 34 17.09 16.66 -31.79
N ARG A 35 17.34 15.54 -32.48
CA ARG A 35 17.98 15.52 -33.80
C ARG A 35 17.28 16.49 -34.77
N GLY A 36 18.05 17.38 -35.39
CA GLY A 36 17.55 18.41 -36.30
C GLY A 36 17.09 19.71 -35.62
N SER A 37 17.13 19.79 -34.28
CA SER A 37 16.92 21.03 -33.53
C SER A 37 18.24 21.73 -33.23
N ILE A 38 18.29 23.04 -33.46
CA ILE A 38 19.42 23.92 -33.12
C ILE A 38 19.33 24.39 -31.66
N ALA A 39 18.14 24.30 -31.04
CA ALA A 39 17.96 24.65 -29.63
C ALA A 39 18.46 23.53 -28.72
N SER A 40 19.35 23.89 -27.77
CA SER A 40 19.60 23.06 -26.59
C SER A 40 18.30 23.01 -25.79
N GLY A 41 17.70 21.83 -25.67
CA GLY A 41 16.47 21.65 -24.91
C GLY A 41 16.74 21.63 -23.40
N GLY A 42 15.67 21.80 -22.62
CA GLY A 42 15.70 21.54 -21.19
C GLY A 42 15.93 20.05 -20.89
N ASP A 43 15.71 19.67 -19.64
CA ASP A 43 15.86 18.29 -19.15
C ASP A 43 14.56 17.47 -19.25
N ASN A 44 13.51 18.02 -19.87
CA ASN A 44 12.21 17.39 -20.06
C ASN A 44 11.70 17.61 -21.50
N HIS A 45 11.16 16.56 -22.11
CA HIS A 45 10.59 16.57 -23.45
C HIS A 45 9.25 15.85 -23.47
N LEU A 46 8.24 16.45 -24.09
CA LEU A 46 6.93 15.81 -24.30
C LEU A 46 6.89 15.18 -25.70
N PHE A 47 6.92 13.85 -25.75
CA PHE A 47 6.77 13.08 -26.97
C PHE A 47 5.33 12.59 -27.10
N VAL A 48 4.62 12.95 -28.19
CA VAL A 48 3.24 12.51 -28.42
C VAL A 48 3.25 11.34 -29.39
N MET A 49 3.10 10.13 -28.87
CA MET A 49 3.03 8.91 -29.66
C MET A 49 1.60 8.73 -30.20
N THR A 50 1.47 8.51 -31.51
CA THR A 50 0.19 8.36 -32.23
C THR A 50 0.12 7.06 -33.02
N GLN A 51 1.27 6.47 -33.35
CA GLN A 51 1.40 5.23 -34.10
C GLN A 51 1.70 4.04 -33.16
N THR A 52 1.63 2.83 -33.70
CA THR A 52 2.02 1.61 -32.98
C THR A 52 3.51 1.56 -32.61
N SER A 53 4.35 2.23 -33.40
CA SER A 53 5.79 2.33 -33.19
C SER A 53 6.29 3.67 -33.74
N GLU A 54 7.07 4.37 -32.94
CA GLU A 54 7.72 5.62 -33.31
C GLU A 54 9.09 5.69 -32.66
N SER A 55 9.93 6.63 -33.09
CA SER A 55 11.27 6.81 -32.55
C SER A 55 11.62 8.29 -32.47
N ILE A 56 12.28 8.65 -31.37
CA ILE A 56 12.89 9.96 -31.17
C ILE A 56 14.39 9.76 -30.97
N THR A 57 15.20 10.76 -31.33
CA THR A 57 16.66 10.69 -31.14
C THR A 57 17.15 11.98 -30.52
N PHE A 58 17.83 11.84 -29.38
CA PHE A 58 18.56 12.93 -28.76
C PHE A 58 20.04 12.84 -29.15
N GLU A 59 20.64 13.99 -29.48
CA GLU A 59 22.04 14.13 -29.85
C GLU A 59 22.81 14.81 -28.71
N ASN A 60 24.14 14.71 -28.74
CA ASN A 60 25.04 15.33 -27.76
C ASN A 60 24.79 14.90 -26.29
N VAL A 61 24.37 13.65 -26.09
CA VAL A 61 24.24 13.05 -24.75
C VAL A 61 25.65 12.74 -24.21
N ALA A 62 26.07 13.46 -23.17
CA ALA A 62 27.46 13.49 -22.71
C ALA A 62 27.95 12.20 -22.03
N GLU A 63 27.03 11.37 -21.55
CA GLU A 63 27.32 10.08 -20.89
C GLU A 63 26.16 9.11 -21.08
N GLU A 64 26.33 7.84 -20.67
CA GLU A 64 25.25 6.85 -20.73
C GLU A 64 24.06 7.30 -19.86
N PRO A 65 22.86 7.46 -20.44
CA PRO A 65 21.71 7.95 -19.70
C PRO A 65 20.91 6.79 -19.08
N VAL A 66 20.30 7.07 -17.94
CA VAL A 66 19.17 6.35 -17.39
C VAL A 66 17.88 7.09 -17.78
N PRO A 67 17.01 6.47 -18.58
CA PRO A 67 15.78 7.13 -19.01
C PRO A 67 14.80 7.35 -17.85
N SER A 68 14.20 8.53 -17.79
CA SER A 68 13.11 8.89 -16.89
C SER A 68 11.86 9.07 -17.75
N ILE A 69 11.11 7.98 -17.95
CA ILE A 69 9.99 7.90 -18.89
C ILE A 69 8.67 8.10 -18.16
N LEU A 70 7.68 8.70 -18.82
CA LEU A 70 6.33 8.95 -18.29
C LEU A 70 6.33 9.87 -17.04
N ARG A 71 7.21 10.88 -17.02
CA ARG A 71 7.29 11.89 -15.95
C ARG A 71 5.93 12.49 -15.64
N GLY A 72 5.69 12.74 -14.35
CA GLY A 72 4.40 13.22 -13.83
C GLY A 72 3.20 12.32 -14.18
N PHE A 73 3.43 11.04 -14.49
CA PHE A 73 2.40 10.11 -14.98
C PHE A 73 1.61 10.67 -16.17
N SER A 74 2.35 11.24 -17.15
CA SER A 74 1.78 11.98 -18.29
C SER A 74 0.69 11.27 -19.11
N ALA A 75 0.59 9.94 -19.05
CA ALA A 75 -0.52 9.17 -19.59
C ALA A 75 -0.81 7.91 -18.74
N PRO A 76 -2.08 7.44 -18.68
CA PRO A 76 -2.46 6.25 -17.91
C PRO A 76 -2.12 4.95 -18.67
N VAL A 77 -0.84 4.67 -18.83
CA VAL A 77 -0.32 3.51 -19.56
C VAL A 77 0.64 2.68 -18.72
N ILE A 78 0.77 1.40 -19.07
CA ILE A 78 1.79 0.53 -18.49
C ILE A 78 3.09 0.72 -19.28
N VAL A 79 4.14 1.18 -18.61
CA VAL A 79 5.47 1.32 -19.20
C VAL A 79 6.24 0.01 -19.01
N ASN A 80 6.49 -0.70 -20.11
CA ASN A 80 7.37 -1.86 -20.10
C ASN A 80 8.79 -1.42 -20.47
N MET A 81 9.70 -1.46 -19.50
CA MET A 81 11.10 -1.09 -19.67
C MET A 81 11.99 -1.90 -18.74
N ASP A 82 13.02 -2.51 -19.33
CA ASP A 82 13.94 -3.43 -18.65
C ASP A 82 15.04 -2.69 -17.89
N TYR A 83 14.67 -1.83 -16.94
CA TYR A 83 15.64 -1.16 -16.08
C TYR A 83 16.47 -2.17 -15.29
N THR A 84 17.77 -1.94 -15.15
CA THR A 84 18.59 -2.65 -14.15
C THR A 84 18.34 -2.08 -12.76
N ASP A 85 18.67 -2.82 -11.71
CA ASP A 85 18.56 -2.31 -10.34
C ASP A 85 19.49 -1.11 -10.11
N ALA A 86 20.66 -1.09 -10.74
CA ALA A 86 21.58 0.06 -10.72
C ALA A 86 20.92 1.31 -11.33
N GLN A 87 20.22 1.17 -12.46
CA GLN A 87 19.48 2.26 -13.08
C GLN A 87 18.35 2.79 -12.18
N LEU A 88 17.58 1.88 -11.56
CA LEU A 88 16.53 2.29 -10.62
C LEU A 88 17.10 2.99 -9.38
N LEU A 89 18.25 2.54 -8.86
CA LEU A 89 18.94 3.23 -7.77
C LEU A 89 19.41 4.63 -8.18
N THR A 90 19.91 4.80 -9.41
CA THR A 90 20.26 6.12 -9.97
C THR A 90 19.04 7.04 -10.04
N LEU A 91 17.89 6.55 -10.51
CA LEU A 91 16.65 7.34 -10.59
C LEU A 91 16.12 7.70 -9.19
N LEU A 92 16.09 6.74 -8.27
CA LEU A 92 15.67 6.97 -6.87
C LEU A 92 16.55 8.01 -6.17
N ALA A 93 17.85 8.04 -6.49
CA ALA A 93 18.78 8.99 -5.90
C ALA A 93 18.68 10.38 -6.54
N ASN A 94 18.46 10.48 -7.85
CA ASN A 94 18.75 11.73 -8.57
C ASN A 94 17.69 12.21 -9.57
N ASP A 95 16.63 11.45 -9.86
CA ASP A 95 15.65 11.89 -10.86
C ASP A 95 14.99 13.21 -10.42
N PRO A 96 15.04 14.27 -11.25
CA PRO A 96 14.37 15.53 -10.94
C PRO A 96 12.84 15.41 -10.95
N ASP A 97 12.27 14.38 -11.59
CA ASP A 97 10.84 14.11 -11.51
C ASP A 97 10.50 13.34 -10.22
N PRO A 98 9.75 13.93 -9.27
CA PRO A 98 9.47 13.30 -7.99
C PRO A 98 8.65 12.01 -8.15
N PHE A 99 7.76 11.95 -9.15
CA PHE A 99 6.97 10.74 -9.42
C PHE A 99 7.89 9.59 -9.82
N ASN A 100 8.78 9.77 -10.80
CA ASN A 100 9.70 8.71 -11.22
C ASN A 100 10.75 8.38 -10.16
N ARG A 101 11.17 9.35 -9.35
CA ARG A 101 12.02 9.10 -8.17
C ARG A 101 11.33 8.16 -7.17
N TRP A 102 10.04 8.38 -6.88
CA TRP A 102 9.23 7.50 -6.05
C TRP A 102 8.99 6.12 -6.71
N GLU A 103 8.57 6.11 -7.98
CA GLU A 103 8.28 4.90 -8.76
C GLU A 103 9.51 3.96 -8.82
N ALA A 104 10.72 4.52 -8.93
CA ALA A 104 11.95 3.73 -8.91
C ALA A 104 12.13 2.95 -7.60
N GLY A 105 11.84 3.58 -6.46
CA GLY A 105 11.80 2.92 -5.15
C GLY A 105 10.74 1.81 -5.09
N GLN A 106 9.54 2.09 -5.60
CA GLN A 106 8.46 1.10 -5.63
C GLN A 106 8.79 -0.11 -6.50
N ARG A 107 9.42 0.11 -7.67
CA ARG A 107 9.86 -0.98 -8.57
C ARG A 107 10.94 -1.85 -7.94
N LEU A 108 11.91 -1.26 -7.25
CA LEU A 108 12.93 -2.01 -6.51
C LEU A 108 12.29 -2.87 -5.42
N ALA A 109 11.44 -2.28 -4.59
CA ALA A 109 10.73 -3.01 -3.53
C ALA A 109 9.85 -4.13 -4.08
N LEU A 110 9.13 -3.86 -5.18
CA LEU A 110 8.28 -4.84 -5.84
C LEU A 110 9.08 -6.01 -6.42
N ARG A 111 10.22 -5.74 -7.08
CA ARG A 111 11.13 -6.79 -7.59
C ARG A 111 11.64 -7.68 -6.47
N SER A 112 12.06 -7.09 -5.34
CA SER A 112 12.45 -7.84 -4.16
C SER A 112 11.29 -8.72 -3.68
N ALA A 113 10.09 -8.16 -3.50
CA ALA A 113 8.92 -8.91 -3.04
C ALA A 113 8.55 -10.08 -3.97
N ILE A 114 8.45 -9.84 -5.28
CA ILE A 114 8.15 -10.89 -6.27
C ILE A 114 9.20 -11.99 -6.24
N THR A 115 10.48 -11.61 -6.15
CA THR A 115 11.59 -12.58 -6.04
C THR A 115 11.46 -13.41 -4.76
N SER A 116 11.20 -12.79 -3.61
CA SER A 116 10.99 -13.52 -2.35
C SER A 116 9.77 -14.45 -2.41
N ILE A 117 8.69 -14.01 -3.09
CA ILE A 117 7.47 -14.81 -3.23
C ILE A 117 7.76 -16.06 -4.08
N ALA A 118 8.54 -15.92 -5.16
CA ALA A 118 8.92 -17.02 -6.04
C ALA A 118 9.94 -17.98 -5.42
N THR A 119 10.81 -17.52 -4.52
CA THR A 119 11.77 -18.38 -3.81
C THR A 119 11.06 -19.35 -2.86
N SER A 120 11.48 -20.62 -2.88
CA SER A 120 10.84 -21.73 -2.17
C SER A 120 10.60 -21.43 -0.68
N PRO A 121 9.43 -21.76 -0.12
CA PRO A 121 9.15 -21.60 1.32
C PRO A 121 10.06 -22.47 2.22
N TYR A 122 10.79 -23.43 1.65
CA TYR A 122 11.78 -24.25 2.36
C TYR A 122 13.15 -23.56 2.51
N GLU A 123 13.40 -22.46 1.80
CA GLU A 123 14.52 -21.58 2.10
C GLU A 123 14.16 -20.75 3.33
N SER A 124 14.91 -20.95 4.42
CA SER A 124 14.59 -20.49 5.78
C SER A 124 14.54 -18.96 5.97
N ARG A 125 14.70 -18.18 4.91
CA ARG A 125 14.64 -16.72 4.94
C ARG A 125 14.07 -16.20 3.64
N ALA A 126 12.96 -15.47 3.69
CA ALA A 126 12.54 -14.66 2.55
C ALA A 126 13.71 -13.76 2.13
N ILE A 127 14.10 -13.83 0.86
CA ILE A 127 15.10 -12.95 0.25
C ILE A 127 14.44 -11.57 0.15
N GLY A 128 14.39 -10.83 1.26
CA GLY A 128 13.67 -9.56 1.37
C GLY A 128 14.40 -8.43 0.65
N ILE A 129 14.48 -7.25 1.27
CA ILE A 129 15.20 -6.11 0.71
C ILE A 129 16.70 -6.25 0.95
N ASN A 130 17.51 -5.85 -0.03
CA ASN A 130 18.98 -5.92 0.05
C ASN A 130 19.59 -4.65 0.66
N ASP A 131 20.89 -4.71 0.98
CA ASP A 131 21.61 -3.58 1.59
C ASP A 131 21.64 -2.33 0.72
N ALA A 132 21.66 -2.48 -0.62
CA ALA A 132 21.64 -1.36 -1.55
C ALA A 132 20.30 -0.60 -1.46
N TYR A 133 19.17 -1.31 -1.39
CA TYR A 133 17.86 -0.71 -1.18
C TYR A 133 17.77 0.00 0.18
N ILE A 134 18.21 -0.65 1.26
CA ILE A 134 18.22 -0.07 2.61
C ILE A 134 19.08 1.20 2.65
N SER A 135 20.26 1.18 2.01
CA SER A 135 21.13 2.34 1.88
C SER A 135 20.45 3.48 1.13
N ALA A 136 19.77 3.18 0.02
CA ALA A 136 19.04 4.18 -0.76
C ALA A 136 17.87 4.79 0.04
N MET A 137 17.11 3.98 0.78
CA MET A 137 16.07 4.47 1.70
C MET A 137 16.64 5.39 2.78
N ARG A 138 17.80 5.05 3.34
CA ARG A 138 18.52 5.91 4.29
C ARG A 138 18.94 7.23 3.65
N SER A 139 19.49 7.21 2.44
CA SER A 139 19.83 8.43 1.70
C SER A 139 18.62 9.32 1.46
N VAL A 140 17.47 8.75 1.06
CA VAL A 140 16.21 9.52 0.90
C VAL A 140 15.77 10.15 2.22
N LEU A 141 15.81 9.40 3.32
CA LEU A 141 15.38 9.88 4.63
C LEU A 141 16.22 11.09 5.11
N HIS A 142 17.53 11.05 4.88
CA HIS A 142 18.47 12.10 5.30
C HIS A 142 18.67 13.22 4.28
N GLU A 143 18.11 13.13 3.07
CA GLU A 143 18.27 14.16 2.03
C GLU A 143 17.64 15.49 2.48
N PRO A 144 18.41 16.57 2.70
CA PRO A 144 17.89 17.81 3.27
C PRO A 144 16.95 18.57 2.34
N THR A 145 17.05 18.36 1.02
CA THR A 145 16.25 19.08 0.02
C THR A 145 14.87 18.48 -0.20
N LEU A 146 14.67 17.21 0.17
CA LEU A 146 13.37 16.53 0.04
C LEU A 146 12.43 16.92 1.18
N ASP A 147 11.17 17.20 0.84
CA ASP A 147 10.15 17.46 1.84
C ASP A 147 9.75 16.17 2.59
N ALA A 148 9.23 16.33 3.81
CA ALA A 148 8.92 15.20 4.68
C ALA A 148 7.77 14.32 4.18
N ALA A 149 6.81 14.87 3.42
CA ALA A 149 5.72 14.08 2.85
C ALA A 149 6.25 13.17 1.74
N PHE A 150 7.13 13.71 0.88
CA PHE A 150 7.77 12.90 -0.16
C PHE A 150 8.62 11.78 0.43
N LYS A 151 9.43 12.06 1.46
CA LYS A 151 10.21 11.04 2.18
C LYS A 151 9.32 9.91 2.70
N GLU A 152 8.21 10.25 3.36
CA GLU A 152 7.25 9.27 3.90
C GLU A 152 6.65 8.38 2.79
N LEU A 153 6.29 8.97 1.65
CA LEU A 153 5.76 8.24 0.50
C LEU A 153 6.78 7.26 -0.11
N VAL A 154 8.03 7.68 -0.28
CA VAL A 154 9.11 6.83 -0.84
C VAL A 154 9.48 5.70 0.11
N LEU A 155 9.44 5.95 1.41
CA LEU A 155 9.77 4.94 2.43
C LEU A 155 8.64 3.94 2.69
N THR A 156 7.45 4.15 2.11
CA THR A 156 6.29 3.27 2.28
C THR A 156 6.31 2.15 1.23
N LEU A 157 6.52 0.92 1.71
CA LEU A 157 6.53 -0.27 0.86
C LEU A 157 5.20 -0.46 0.11
N PRO A 158 5.25 -1.04 -1.11
CA PRO A 158 4.09 -1.55 -1.84
C PRO A 158 3.04 -2.25 -0.96
N SER A 159 1.76 -2.01 -1.22
CA SER A 159 0.67 -2.70 -0.53
C SER A 159 0.58 -4.17 -0.97
N GLU A 160 0.00 -5.02 -0.12
CA GLU A 160 -0.24 -6.44 -0.46
C GLU A 160 -1.11 -6.57 -1.71
N THR A 161 -2.15 -5.73 -1.82
CA THR A 161 -3.02 -5.69 -3.00
C THR A 161 -2.21 -5.34 -4.24
N TYR A 162 -1.35 -4.31 -4.19
CA TYR A 162 -0.53 -3.93 -5.35
C TYR A 162 0.42 -5.04 -5.76
N ILE A 163 1.10 -5.69 -4.82
CA ILE A 163 1.96 -6.86 -5.09
C ILE A 163 1.16 -7.98 -5.76
N ALA A 164 -0.04 -8.29 -5.25
CA ALA A 164 -0.93 -9.30 -5.82
C ALA A 164 -1.35 -9.00 -7.28
N GLU A 165 -1.48 -7.72 -7.66
CA GLU A 165 -1.82 -7.36 -9.04
C GLU A 165 -0.71 -7.71 -10.05
N GLN A 166 0.54 -7.77 -9.57
CA GLN A 166 1.74 -8.06 -10.38
C GLN A 166 2.00 -9.55 -10.54
N LEU A 167 1.16 -10.40 -9.94
CA LEU A 167 1.29 -11.86 -9.98
C LEU A 167 0.19 -12.48 -10.84
N ASP A 168 0.56 -13.52 -11.57
CA ASP A 168 -0.40 -14.37 -12.29
C ASP A 168 -1.16 -15.28 -11.33
N VAL A 169 -0.45 -15.81 -10.34
CA VAL A 169 -0.96 -16.70 -9.28
C VAL A 169 -0.63 -16.08 -7.92
N VAL A 170 -1.65 -15.89 -7.09
CA VAL A 170 -1.65 -15.08 -5.87
C VAL A 170 -1.77 -16.00 -4.66
N ASP A 171 -0.68 -16.13 -3.91
CA ASP A 171 -0.71 -16.67 -2.54
C ASP A 171 -0.76 -15.49 -1.54
N PRO A 172 -1.94 -15.15 -0.99
CA PRO A 172 -2.09 -14.00 -0.11
C PRO A 172 -1.32 -14.15 1.21
N GLN A 173 -1.18 -15.36 1.76
CA GLN A 173 -0.40 -15.58 2.98
C GLN A 173 1.09 -15.44 2.72
N ARG A 174 1.58 -15.89 1.56
CA ARG A 174 2.98 -15.68 1.16
C ARG A 174 3.27 -14.20 0.95
N ILE A 175 2.39 -13.45 0.28
CA ILE A 175 2.52 -11.99 0.10
C ILE A 175 2.59 -11.29 1.45
N HIS A 176 1.65 -11.60 2.35
CA HIS A 176 1.61 -11.06 3.71
C HIS A 176 2.93 -11.32 4.45
N THR A 177 3.37 -12.57 4.48
CA THR A 177 4.63 -12.99 5.13
C THR A 177 5.84 -12.24 4.58
N VAL A 178 5.97 -12.16 3.25
CA VAL A 178 7.10 -11.48 2.58
C VAL A 178 7.09 -9.99 2.90
N ARG A 179 5.92 -9.34 2.79
CA ARG A 179 5.80 -7.90 3.03
C ARG A 179 6.11 -7.55 4.48
N GLU A 180 5.60 -8.31 5.44
CA GLU A 180 5.88 -8.09 6.87
C GLU A 180 7.36 -8.37 7.22
N ALA A 181 7.99 -9.35 6.56
CA ALA A 181 9.43 -9.56 6.67
C ALA A 181 10.23 -8.37 6.13
N MET A 182 9.86 -7.81 4.96
CA MET A 182 10.51 -6.61 4.40
C MET A 182 10.33 -5.39 5.31
N ARG A 183 9.13 -5.18 5.87
CA ARG A 183 8.87 -4.10 6.85
C ARG A 183 9.74 -4.25 8.09
N THR A 184 9.86 -5.47 8.62
CA THR A 184 10.69 -5.77 9.77
C THR A 184 12.18 -5.54 9.47
N GLN A 185 12.66 -5.96 8.30
CA GLN A 185 14.04 -5.70 7.86
C GLN A 185 14.34 -4.20 7.80
N LEU A 186 13.43 -3.42 7.20
CA LEU A 186 13.58 -1.96 7.10
C LEU A 186 13.52 -1.28 8.48
N ALA A 187 12.64 -1.75 9.37
CA ALA A 187 12.51 -1.23 10.74
C ALA A 187 13.80 -1.46 11.54
N THR A 188 14.36 -2.67 11.46
CA THR A 188 15.55 -3.07 12.21
C THR A 188 16.81 -2.42 11.64
N ALA A 189 17.01 -2.47 10.32
CA ALA A 189 18.24 -1.99 9.69
C ALA A 189 18.39 -0.46 9.73
N MET A 190 17.27 0.26 9.85
CA MET A 190 17.25 1.73 9.91
C MET A 190 16.80 2.27 11.28
N ALA A 191 16.88 1.47 12.36
CA ALA A 191 16.37 1.85 13.68
C ALA A 191 16.86 3.23 14.17
N ALA A 192 18.16 3.51 14.01
CA ALA A 192 18.74 4.81 14.36
C ALA A 192 18.23 5.95 13.47
N ASP A 193 18.03 5.67 12.17
CA ASP A 193 17.51 6.64 11.21
C ASP A 193 16.04 6.97 11.49
N TRP A 194 15.23 5.98 11.87
CA TRP A 194 13.85 6.18 12.30
C TRP A 194 13.77 7.02 13.57
N GLN A 195 14.66 6.77 14.53
CA GLN A 195 14.75 7.59 15.74
C GLN A 195 15.04 9.05 15.37
N TRP A 196 16.04 9.30 14.52
CA TRP A 196 16.37 10.64 14.04
C TRP A 196 15.17 11.31 13.36
N ALA A 197 14.44 10.58 12.51
CA ALA A 197 13.29 11.09 11.79
C ALA A 197 12.16 11.49 12.74
N PHE A 198 11.86 10.65 13.74
CA PHE A 198 10.88 10.98 14.77
C PHE A 198 11.29 12.23 15.56
N GLU A 199 12.53 12.30 16.03
CA GLU A 199 13.03 13.42 16.84
C GLU A 199 13.02 14.74 16.04
N SER A 200 13.40 14.70 14.77
CA SER A 200 13.48 15.88 13.89
C SER A 200 12.10 16.40 13.44
N HIS A 201 11.10 15.52 13.32
CA HIS A 201 9.81 15.85 12.74
C HIS A 201 8.61 15.83 13.71
N SER A 202 8.78 15.36 14.96
CA SER A 202 7.70 15.29 15.96
C SER A 202 7.32 16.64 16.60
N GLN A 203 8.22 17.62 16.56
CA GLN A 203 8.00 18.96 17.12
C GLN A 203 7.54 19.94 16.03
N ASN A 204 6.23 20.10 15.90
CA ASN A 204 5.59 20.94 14.88
C ASN A 204 4.98 22.25 15.43
N GLY A 205 5.24 22.59 16.71
CA GLY A 205 4.55 23.69 17.38
C GLY A 205 3.06 23.38 17.57
N GLY A 206 2.23 24.42 17.70
CA GLY A 206 0.78 24.24 17.77
C GLY A 206 0.20 23.71 16.45
N TYR A 207 -0.85 22.90 16.52
CA TYR A 207 -1.46 22.27 15.34
C TYR A 207 -1.81 23.27 14.24
N ARG A 208 -1.38 22.94 13.01
CA ARG A 208 -1.72 23.66 11.77
C ARG A 208 -2.01 22.67 10.63
N PRO A 209 -3.10 22.87 9.88
CA PRO A 209 -3.45 22.03 8.73
C PRO A 209 -2.77 22.51 7.43
N ASP A 210 -1.49 22.87 7.48
CA ASP A 210 -0.69 23.24 6.30
C ASP A 210 0.10 22.03 5.75
N THR A 211 0.56 22.13 4.51
CA THR A 211 1.25 21.04 3.79
C THR A 211 2.56 20.63 4.47
N LEU A 212 3.37 21.60 4.90
CA LEU A 212 4.66 21.36 5.53
C LEU A 212 4.51 20.62 6.85
N SER A 213 3.66 21.13 7.74
CA SER A 213 3.39 20.48 9.04
C SER A 213 2.74 19.11 8.86
N SER A 214 1.91 18.92 7.83
CA SER A 214 1.29 17.63 7.53
C SER A 214 2.31 16.59 7.10
N GLY A 215 3.25 16.94 6.22
CA GLY A 215 4.36 16.06 5.83
C GLY A 215 5.24 15.67 7.00
N ARG A 216 5.56 16.62 7.89
CA ARG A 216 6.35 16.34 9.11
C ARG A 216 5.62 15.37 10.06
N ARG A 217 4.32 15.56 10.28
CA ARG A 217 3.51 14.62 11.08
C ARG A 217 3.44 13.23 10.44
N ALA A 218 3.28 13.16 9.11
CA ALA A 218 3.27 11.89 8.39
C ALA A 218 4.58 11.12 8.59
N LEU A 219 5.73 11.77 8.37
CA LEU A 219 7.04 11.16 8.54
C LEU A 219 7.32 10.76 10.00
N ALA A 220 6.94 11.59 10.97
CA ALA A 220 7.05 11.24 12.39
C ALA A 220 6.15 10.05 12.77
N GLY A 221 4.94 9.96 12.20
CA GLY A 221 4.04 8.84 12.37
C GLY A 221 4.60 7.53 11.80
N LEU A 222 5.14 7.57 10.57
CA LEU A 222 5.83 6.43 9.95
C LEU A 222 7.02 5.98 10.79
N ALA A 223 7.88 6.92 11.20
CA ALA A 223 9.03 6.62 12.05
C ALA A 223 8.62 5.95 13.38
N LEU A 224 7.59 6.48 14.05
CA LEU A 224 7.08 5.87 15.29
C LEU A 224 6.54 4.45 15.07
N ALA A 225 5.87 4.20 13.94
CA ALA A 225 5.40 2.87 13.57
C ALA A 225 6.56 1.90 13.33
N MET A 226 7.60 2.30 12.61
CA MET A 226 8.79 1.47 12.36
C MET A 226 9.57 1.19 13.65
N LEU A 227 9.65 2.16 14.57
CA LEU A 227 10.29 1.97 15.87
C LEU A 227 9.50 1.01 16.78
N CYS A 228 8.16 1.08 16.77
CA CYS A 228 7.32 0.10 17.46
C CYS A 228 7.40 -1.29 16.83
N LEU A 229 7.56 -1.38 15.51
CA LEU A 229 7.79 -2.65 14.83
C LEU A 229 9.16 -3.23 15.17
N ASN A 230 10.23 -2.44 15.15
CA ASN A 230 11.56 -2.88 15.56
C ASN A 230 11.57 -3.40 17.01
N ALA A 231 10.82 -2.76 17.91
CA ALA A 231 10.66 -3.19 19.30
C ALA A 231 10.09 -4.61 19.44
N THR A 232 9.31 -5.12 18.49
CA THR A 232 8.83 -6.52 18.54
C THR A 232 9.96 -7.53 18.34
N THR A 233 11.02 -7.13 17.61
CA THR A 233 12.19 -7.95 17.34
C THR A 233 13.23 -7.83 18.45
N THR A 234 13.42 -6.62 19.00
CA THR A 234 14.48 -6.34 19.99
C THR A 234 14.03 -6.51 21.43
N GLY A 235 12.72 -6.51 21.70
CA GLY A 235 12.16 -6.46 23.05
C GLY A 235 12.25 -5.08 23.71
N ASP A 236 12.57 -4.03 22.94
CA ASP A 236 12.61 -2.65 23.46
C ASP A 236 11.23 -2.18 23.91
N THR A 237 11.15 -1.66 25.14
CA THR A 237 9.91 -1.14 25.73
C THR A 237 9.81 0.38 25.64
N VAL A 238 10.89 1.08 25.29
CA VAL A 238 10.98 2.54 25.27
C VAL A 238 10.10 3.13 24.17
N TRP A 239 10.23 2.66 22.93
CA TRP A 239 9.46 3.22 21.81
C TRP A 239 7.95 2.97 21.89
N PRO A 240 7.47 1.75 22.22
CA PRO A 240 6.05 1.55 22.51
C PRO A 240 5.57 2.41 23.69
N GLY A 241 6.39 2.60 24.73
CA GLY A 241 6.08 3.52 25.83
C GLY A 241 5.94 4.98 25.36
N LYS A 242 6.87 5.45 24.51
CA LYS A 242 6.80 6.78 23.87
C LYS A 242 5.57 6.93 22.96
N ALA A 243 5.20 5.89 22.21
CA ALA A 243 3.98 5.89 21.41
C ALA A 243 2.73 6.03 22.29
N TYR A 244 2.65 5.25 23.38
CA TYR A 244 1.54 5.38 24.33
C TYR A 244 1.49 6.75 25.00
N GLN A 245 2.63 7.35 25.33
CA GLN A 245 2.70 8.72 25.85
C GLN A 245 2.22 9.73 24.80
N ARG A 246 2.71 9.65 23.56
CA ARG A 246 2.30 10.53 22.47
C ARG A 246 0.80 10.42 22.18
N PHE A 247 0.24 9.22 22.24
CA PHE A 247 -1.20 9.00 22.13
C PHE A 247 -1.99 9.77 23.21
N LYS A 248 -1.52 9.76 24.47
CA LYS A 248 -2.17 10.48 25.58
C LYS A 248 -2.08 12.00 25.41
N ASP A 249 -0.91 12.49 24.98
CA ASP A 249 -0.56 13.91 25.04
C ASP A 249 -0.84 14.67 23.74
N ALA A 250 -0.96 13.98 22.60
CA ALA A 250 -1.16 14.61 21.31
C ALA A 250 -2.39 15.54 21.33
N ASP A 251 -2.21 16.77 20.87
CA ASP A 251 -3.22 17.82 20.80
C ASP A 251 -4.10 17.75 19.54
N ASN A 252 -3.76 16.87 18.61
CA ASN A 252 -4.42 16.70 17.33
C ASN A 252 -4.67 15.22 17.00
N MET A 253 -5.68 14.97 16.16
CA MET A 253 -6.09 13.60 15.80
C MET A 253 -5.05 12.88 14.95
N THR A 254 -4.27 13.56 14.12
CA THR A 254 -3.25 12.93 13.26
C THR A 254 -2.17 12.25 14.10
N ASP A 255 -1.55 12.98 15.03
CA ASP A 255 -0.50 12.43 15.89
C ASP A 255 -1.05 11.38 16.87
N ARG A 256 -2.24 11.64 17.44
CA ARG A 256 -2.89 10.71 18.37
C ARG A 256 -3.19 9.38 17.69
N PHE A 257 -3.76 9.43 16.49
CA PHE A 257 -4.14 8.24 15.74
C PHE A 257 -2.91 7.52 15.17
N ALA A 258 -1.88 8.24 14.72
CA ALA A 258 -0.61 7.61 14.30
C ALA A 258 0.04 6.83 15.45
N ALA A 259 0.08 7.40 16.65
CA ALA A 259 0.62 6.72 17.83
C ALA A 259 -0.21 5.49 18.27
N LEU A 260 -1.55 5.60 18.23
CA LEU A 260 -2.44 4.46 18.46
C LEU A 260 -2.22 3.36 17.41
N SER A 261 -2.13 3.75 16.14
CA SER A 261 -1.91 2.86 15.01
C SER A 261 -0.59 2.10 15.12
N ALA A 262 0.49 2.78 15.53
CA ALA A 262 1.79 2.15 15.77
C ALA A 262 1.71 1.01 16.78
N LEU A 263 0.99 1.21 17.90
CA LEU A 263 0.81 0.18 18.93
C LEU A 263 -0.04 -1.00 18.46
N VAL A 264 -1.12 -0.72 17.72
CA VAL A 264 -2.03 -1.74 17.19
C VAL A 264 -1.32 -2.62 16.16
N HIS A 265 -0.66 -2.02 15.17
CA HIS A 265 0.01 -2.78 14.11
C HIS A 265 1.26 -3.51 14.58
N SER A 266 1.92 -3.05 15.65
CA SER A 266 3.04 -3.79 16.25
C SER A 266 2.58 -4.88 17.23
N GLY A 267 1.27 -5.06 17.44
CA GLY A 267 0.73 -6.05 18.39
C GLY A 267 1.14 -5.80 19.85
N HIS A 268 1.52 -4.58 20.21
CA HIS A 268 2.07 -4.32 21.54
C HIS A 268 0.97 -4.34 22.63
N ALA A 269 1.30 -4.79 23.85
CA ALA A 269 0.34 -4.91 24.95
C ALA A 269 -0.33 -3.57 25.34
N LEU A 270 0.32 -2.44 25.07
CA LEU A 270 -0.24 -1.09 25.30
C LEU A 270 -1.35 -0.71 24.29
N ALA A 271 -1.55 -1.47 23.20
CA ALA A 271 -2.61 -1.21 22.24
C ALA A 271 -3.99 -1.29 22.88
N LYS A 272 -4.24 -2.31 23.73
CA LYS A 272 -5.53 -2.51 24.40
C LYS A 272 -5.95 -1.30 25.28
N PRO A 273 -5.17 -0.87 26.28
CA PRO A 273 -5.54 0.30 27.08
C PRO A 273 -5.60 1.59 26.25
N ALA A 274 -4.81 1.71 25.17
CA ALA A 274 -4.90 2.84 24.25
C ALA A 274 -6.23 2.86 23.47
N LEU A 275 -6.68 1.70 22.96
CA LEU A 275 -7.97 1.55 22.27
C LEU A 275 -9.15 1.85 23.20
N GLU A 276 -9.13 1.33 24.43
CA GLU A 276 -10.16 1.59 25.45
C GLU A 276 -10.23 3.09 25.80
N ARG A 277 -9.07 3.74 25.95
CA ARG A 277 -9.00 5.18 26.18
C ARG A 277 -9.46 6.00 24.98
N PHE A 278 -9.09 5.62 23.76
CA PHE A 278 -9.52 6.33 22.54
C PHE A 278 -11.04 6.28 22.39
N HIS A 279 -11.62 5.09 22.58
CA HIS A 279 -13.08 4.93 22.59
C HIS A 279 -13.72 5.81 23.65
N SER A 280 -13.24 5.78 24.90
CA SER A 280 -13.79 6.58 25.99
C SER A 280 -13.76 8.09 25.72
N LEU A 281 -12.68 8.58 25.06
CA LEU A 281 -12.52 9.99 24.71
C LEU A 281 -13.44 10.44 23.57
N PHE A 282 -13.78 9.53 22.65
CA PHE A 282 -14.44 9.89 21.38
C PHE A 282 -15.76 9.12 21.13
N LYS A 283 -16.33 8.47 22.14
CA LYS A 283 -17.55 7.66 22.01
C LYS A 283 -18.77 8.40 21.45
N THR A 284 -18.81 9.73 21.56
CA THR A 284 -19.88 10.58 21.03
C THR A 284 -19.59 11.08 19.60
N GLU A 285 -18.40 10.82 19.07
CA GLU A 285 -17.95 11.29 17.76
C GLU A 285 -18.03 10.16 16.74
N GLU A 286 -19.15 10.04 16.02
CA GLU A 286 -19.46 8.87 15.17
C GLU A 286 -18.36 8.53 14.16
N LEU A 287 -17.83 9.54 13.45
CA LEU A 287 -16.77 9.40 12.45
C LEU A 287 -15.42 9.03 13.07
N VAL A 288 -15.17 9.43 14.31
CA VAL A 288 -13.94 9.06 15.03
C VAL A 288 -14.04 7.60 15.50
N LEU A 289 -15.23 7.17 15.91
CA LEU A 289 -15.49 5.76 16.18
C LEU A 289 -15.30 4.90 14.92
N ASP A 290 -15.68 5.38 13.73
CA ASP A 290 -15.41 4.63 12.48
C ASP A 290 -13.90 4.40 12.29
N LYS A 291 -13.05 5.39 12.60
CA LYS A 291 -11.60 5.21 12.58
C LYS A 291 -11.11 4.19 13.62
N TRP A 292 -11.71 4.18 14.81
CA TRP A 292 -11.38 3.24 15.88
C TRP A 292 -11.75 1.79 15.51
N PHE A 293 -12.91 1.58 14.89
CA PHE A 293 -13.32 0.27 14.37
C PHE A 293 -12.40 -0.17 13.22
N ALA A 294 -12.15 0.72 12.26
CA ALA A 294 -11.33 0.44 11.08
C ALA A 294 -9.89 0.08 11.44
N LEU A 295 -9.31 0.75 12.44
CA LEU A 295 -7.95 0.46 12.89
C LEU A 295 -7.81 -0.98 13.42
N GLN A 296 -8.81 -1.47 14.16
CA GLN A 296 -8.77 -2.82 14.72
C GLN A 296 -9.08 -3.88 13.66
N ALA A 297 -10.05 -3.64 12.78
CA ALA A 297 -10.43 -4.57 11.73
C ALA A 297 -9.39 -4.66 10.60
N GLY A 298 -8.63 -3.59 10.37
CA GLY A 298 -7.53 -3.51 9.41
C GLY A 298 -6.15 -3.73 10.00
N ALA A 299 -6.04 -4.16 11.27
CA ALA A 299 -4.76 -4.40 11.92
C ALA A 299 -3.98 -5.53 11.22
N THR A 300 -2.65 -5.48 11.26
CA THR A 300 -1.78 -6.56 10.77
C THR A 300 -2.16 -7.88 11.46
N ASP A 301 -2.46 -8.91 10.66
CA ASP A 301 -2.73 -10.24 11.19
C ASP A 301 -1.43 -10.89 11.69
N HIS A 302 -1.51 -11.50 12.86
CA HIS A 302 -0.47 -12.19 13.59
C HIS A 302 -1.13 -13.48 14.09
N ASP A 303 -0.92 -14.56 13.35
CA ASP A 303 -1.47 -15.88 13.66
C ASP A 303 -3.00 -15.90 13.75
N GLY A 304 -3.68 -15.06 12.97
CA GLY A 304 -5.12 -15.15 12.80
C GLY A 304 -5.99 -14.48 13.87
N GLN A 305 -5.42 -13.60 14.69
CA GLN A 305 -6.09 -12.88 15.78
C GLN A 305 -7.11 -11.82 15.32
N VAL A 306 -7.05 -11.32 14.08
CA VAL A 306 -7.92 -10.22 13.63
C VAL A 306 -9.38 -10.66 13.49
N LEU A 307 -9.68 -11.83 12.92
CA LEU A 307 -11.06 -12.28 12.73
C LEU A 307 -11.84 -12.42 14.06
N PRO A 308 -11.28 -13.04 15.12
CA PRO A 308 -11.89 -13.00 16.45
C PRO A 308 -12.17 -11.58 16.97
N ALA A 309 -11.23 -10.65 16.78
CA ALA A 309 -11.41 -9.25 17.17
C ALA A 309 -12.55 -8.58 16.38
N VAL A 310 -12.63 -8.79 15.07
CA VAL A 310 -13.72 -8.30 14.20
C VAL A 310 -15.08 -8.82 14.67
N ARG A 311 -15.18 -10.12 14.98
CA ARG A 311 -16.42 -10.70 15.52
C ARG A 311 -16.81 -10.09 16.88
N GLN A 312 -15.84 -9.70 17.70
CA GLN A 312 -16.11 -9.00 18.95
C GLN A 312 -16.56 -7.54 18.71
N LEU A 313 -15.95 -6.84 17.76
CA LEU A 313 -16.35 -5.48 17.38
C LEU A 313 -17.78 -5.41 16.86
N MET A 314 -18.22 -6.43 16.12
CA MET A 314 -19.62 -6.53 15.66
C MET A 314 -20.63 -6.69 16.80
N LYS A 315 -20.19 -7.09 18.00
CA LYS A 315 -21.03 -7.16 19.21
C LYS A 315 -20.92 -5.91 20.09
N HIS A 316 -20.09 -4.95 19.70
CA HIS A 316 -19.88 -3.73 20.46
C HIS A 316 -21.17 -2.88 20.50
N PRO A 317 -21.54 -2.23 21.63
CA PRO A 317 -22.76 -1.43 21.73
C PRO A 317 -22.87 -0.31 20.67
N ASP A 318 -21.73 0.25 20.27
CA ASP A 318 -21.68 1.31 19.24
C ASP A 318 -21.60 0.78 17.80
N PHE A 319 -21.65 -0.55 17.61
CA PHE A 319 -21.74 -1.16 16.29
C PHE A 319 -23.19 -1.40 15.89
N ASN A 320 -23.55 -0.96 14.68
CA ASN A 320 -24.85 -1.23 14.10
C ASN A 320 -24.69 -1.50 12.59
N LEU A 321 -25.04 -2.70 12.15
CA LEU A 321 -24.94 -3.12 10.74
C LEU A 321 -25.80 -2.26 9.80
N LYS A 322 -26.89 -1.66 10.29
CA LYS A 322 -27.74 -0.76 9.49
C LYS A 322 -27.09 0.58 9.21
N ASN A 323 -26.04 0.97 9.94
CA ASN A 323 -25.26 2.16 9.64
C ASN A 323 -24.19 1.79 8.59
N PRO A 324 -24.25 2.34 7.35
CA PRO A 324 -23.31 1.98 6.29
C PRO A 324 -21.85 2.32 6.62
N ASN A 325 -21.60 3.39 7.37
CA ASN A 325 -20.23 3.75 7.77
C ASN A 325 -19.67 2.75 8.76
N ARG A 326 -20.52 2.28 9.69
CA ARG A 326 -20.13 1.29 10.69
C ARG A 326 -19.92 -0.10 10.09
N ALA A 327 -20.77 -0.48 9.13
CA ALA A 327 -20.54 -1.67 8.32
C ALA A 327 -19.20 -1.57 7.56
N ARG A 328 -18.90 -0.42 6.93
CA ARG A 328 -17.61 -0.21 6.25
C ARG A 328 -16.42 -0.27 7.21
N SER A 329 -16.50 0.39 8.36
CA SER A 329 -15.38 0.47 9.32
C SER A 329 -15.02 -0.87 9.96
N VAL A 330 -15.90 -1.87 9.95
CA VAL A 330 -15.57 -3.21 10.49
C VAL A 330 -15.45 -4.23 9.38
N ILE A 331 -16.51 -4.39 8.58
CA ILE A 331 -16.61 -5.50 7.63
C ILE A 331 -15.76 -5.23 6.39
N PHE A 332 -15.80 -4.02 5.82
CA PHE A 332 -15.00 -3.71 4.63
C PHE A 332 -13.52 -3.58 4.99
N SER A 333 -13.19 -3.01 6.16
CA SER A 333 -11.81 -2.98 6.66
C SER A 333 -11.20 -4.38 6.77
N TYR A 334 -11.96 -5.38 7.24
CA TYR A 334 -11.50 -6.76 7.26
C TYR A 334 -11.49 -7.41 5.86
N CYS A 335 -12.61 -7.37 5.14
CA CYS A 335 -12.78 -8.12 3.89
C CYS A 335 -12.09 -7.51 2.66
N SER A 336 -11.78 -6.22 2.66
CA SER A 336 -11.25 -5.53 1.47
C SER A 336 -9.90 -4.86 1.70
N ALA A 337 -9.57 -4.50 2.94
CA ALA A 337 -8.33 -3.82 3.26
C ALA A 337 -7.30 -4.70 4.01
N ASN A 338 -7.65 -5.96 4.33
CA ASN A 338 -6.79 -6.86 5.09
C ASN A 338 -6.71 -8.27 4.46
N PRO A 339 -6.08 -8.42 3.29
CA PRO A 339 -6.01 -9.70 2.60
C PRO A 339 -5.27 -10.78 3.41
N GLY A 340 -4.22 -10.41 4.16
CA GLY A 340 -3.55 -11.30 5.12
C GLY A 340 -4.51 -11.90 6.18
N ALA A 341 -5.46 -11.11 6.70
CA ALA A 341 -6.43 -11.62 7.67
C ALA A 341 -7.65 -12.33 7.06
N LEU A 342 -8.06 -11.96 5.84
CA LEU A 342 -9.20 -12.55 5.14
C LEU A 342 -8.88 -13.95 4.61
N HIS A 343 -7.77 -14.06 3.87
CA HIS A 343 -7.44 -15.27 3.11
C HIS A 343 -6.73 -16.30 3.98
N ARG A 344 -7.47 -16.85 4.95
CA ARG A 344 -6.95 -17.83 5.91
C ARG A 344 -7.03 -19.24 5.36
N ALA A 345 -6.07 -20.08 5.76
CA ALA A 345 -6.03 -21.50 5.36
C ALA A 345 -7.22 -22.32 5.90
N ASP A 346 -7.83 -21.87 7.00
CA ASP A 346 -9.02 -22.50 7.61
C ASP A 346 -10.35 -22.08 6.97
N ALA A 347 -10.31 -21.27 5.91
CA ALA A 347 -11.47 -20.69 5.22
C ALA A 347 -12.42 -19.83 6.07
N ALA A 348 -12.11 -19.56 7.35
CA ALA A 348 -13.02 -18.87 8.26
C ALA A 348 -13.32 -17.43 7.84
N GLY A 349 -12.37 -16.78 7.14
CA GLY A 349 -12.57 -15.45 6.57
C GLY A 349 -13.58 -15.44 5.43
N TYR A 350 -13.60 -16.46 4.57
CA TYR A 350 -14.59 -16.57 3.49
C TYR A 350 -15.99 -16.91 4.01
N VAL A 351 -16.07 -17.76 5.05
CA VAL A 351 -17.34 -18.03 5.76
C VAL A 351 -17.88 -16.73 6.35
N PHE A 352 -17.03 -15.95 7.02
CA PHE A 352 -17.40 -14.64 7.56
C PHE A 352 -17.87 -13.69 6.45
N TRP A 353 -17.12 -13.58 5.35
CA TRP A 353 -17.50 -12.76 4.21
C TRP A 353 -18.89 -13.15 3.67
N ALA A 354 -19.16 -14.44 3.47
CA ALA A 354 -20.45 -14.91 2.97
C ALA A 354 -21.59 -14.54 3.93
N ASP A 355 -21.40 -14.75 5.24
CA ASP A 355 -22.38 -14.36 6.25
C ASP A 355 -22.67 -12.85 6.20
N GLN A 356 -21.64 -12.02 6.02
CA GLN A 356 -21.79 -10.57 5.98
C GLN A 356 -22.42 -10.05 4.68
N VAL A 357 -22.08 -10.64 3.53
CA VAL A 357 -22.75 -10.31 2.26
C VAL A 357 -24.24 -10.60 2.36
N LEU A 358 -24.62 -11.78 2.87
CA LEU A 358 -26.02 -12.17 3.00
C LEU A 358 -26.79 -11.32 4.02
N ALA A 359 -26.15 -10.95 5.13
CA ALA A 359 -26.75 -10.07 6.13
C ALA A 359 -26.94 -8.64 5.60
N LEU A 360 -25.96 -8.11 4.87
CA LEU A 360 -26.05 -6.80 4.25
C LEU A 360 -27.04 -6.78 3.10
N ASP A 361 -27.17 -7.87 2.33
CA ASP A 361 -28.10 -7.95 1.19
C ASP A 361 -29.55 -7.72 1.64
N ALA A 362 -29.91 -8.28 2.80
CA ALA A 362 -31.23 -8.11 3.40
C ALA A 362 -31.52 -6.67 3.90
N ILE A 363 -30.50 -5.82 4.04
CA ILE A 363 -30.60 -4.46 4.58
C ILE A 363 -30.38 -3.42 3.49
N ASN A 364 -29.33 -3.60 2.68
CA ASN A 364 -28.86 -2.69 1.66
C ASN A 364 -28.11 -3.47 0.54
N PRO A 365 -28.82 -3.90 -0.50
CA PRO A 365 -28.27 -4.63 -1.66
C PRO A 365 -27.05 -3.97 -2.31
N GLN A 366 -27.04 -2.63 -2.42
CA GLN A 366 -25.93 -1.91 -3.05
C GLN A 366 -24.64 -1.99 -2.23
N VAL A 367 -24.75 -1.91 -0.90
CA VAL A 367 -23.60 -2.08 0.00
C VAL A 367 -23.13 -3.53 -0.03
N ALA A 368 -24.05 -4.50 -0.01
CA ALA A 368 -23.72 -5.91 -0.13
C ALA A 368 -23.00 -6.24 -1.44
N ALA A 369 -23.46 -5.69 -2.57
CA ALA A 369 -22.83 -5.88 -3.87
C ALA A 369 -21.40 -5.30 -3.92
N ARG A 370 -21.14 -4.17 -3.25
CA ARG A 370 -19.77 -3.63 -3.09
C ARG A 370 -18.88 -4.53 -2.24
N LEU A 371 -19.40 -5.12 -1.16
CA LEU A 371 -18.65 -6.10 -0.37
C LEU A 371 -18.39 -7.39 -1.15
N ALA A 372 -19.35 -7.81 -1.99
CA ALA A 372 -19.22 -9.01 -2.79
C ALA A 372 -18.01 -8.95 -3.75
N ARG A 373 -17.71 -7.76 -4.27
CA ARG A 373 -16.55 -7.51 -5.14
C ARG A 373 -15.19 -7.73 -4.47
N ALA A 374 -15.13 -7.88 -3.15
CA ALA A 374 -13.90 -8.25 -2.46
C ALA A 374 -13.31 -9.58 -2.96
N LEU A 375 -14.14 -10.46 -3.53
CA LEU A 375 -13.72 -11.74 -4.12
C LEU A 375 -13.75 -11.75 -5.66
N ASP A 376 -13.82 -10.59 -6.35
CA ASP A 376 -13.85 -10.55 -7.82
C ASP A 376 -12.63 -11.26 -8.46
N ARG A 377 -11.47 -11.22 -7.79
CA ARG A 377 -10.22 -11.82 -8.29
C ARG A 377 -9.90 -13.21 -7.71
N TRP A 378 -10.91 -13.92 -7.18
CA TRP A 378 -10.72 -15.22 -6.53
C TRP A 378 -10.00 -16.27 -7.38
N LYS A 379 -10.14 -16.21 -8.71
CA LYS A 379 -9.48 -17.13 -9.67
C LYS A 379 -7.97 -17.04 -9.70
N LYS A 380 -7.40 -15.89 -9.34
CA LYS A 380 -5.95 -15.74 -9.25
C LYS A 380 -5.38 -16.41 -8.00
N LEU A 381 -6.21 -16.74 -7.01
CA LEU A 381 -5.72 -17.29 -5.75
C LEU A 381 -5.10 -18.69 -5.95
N THR A 382 -4.09 -19.02 -5.14
CA THR A 382 -3.59 -20.40 -5.04
C THR A 382 -4.56 -21.30 -4.27
N GLU A 383 -4.40 -22.61 -4.39
CA GLU A 383 -4.99 -23.54 -3.41
C GLU A 383 -4.33 -23.36 -2.04
N PRO A 384 -5.07 -23.50 -0.92
CA PRO A 384 -6.49 -23.86 -0.82
C PRO A 384 -7.47 -22.67 -0.95
N TYR A 385 -6.95 -21.45 -1.09
CA TYR A 385 -7.73 -20.21 -1.07
C TYR A 385 -8.71 -20.10 -2.24
N HIS A 386 -8.30 -20.56 -3.42
CA HIS A 386 -9.12 -20.62 -4.62
C HIS A 386 -10.44 -21.37 -4.39
N ASN A 387 -10.36 -22.64 -3.98
CA ASN A 387 -11.54 -23.46 -3.73
C ASN A 387 -12.40 -22.90 -2.59
N ALA A 388 -11.77 -22.43 -1.51
CA ALA A 388 -12.50 -21.86 -0.38
C ALA A 388 -13.29 -20.59 -0.75
N ALA A 389 -12.70 -19.70 -1.56
CA ALA A 389 -13.39 -18.52 -2.09
C ALA A 389 -14.52 -18.91 -3.05
N GLN A 390 -14.30 -19.91 -3.91
CA GLN A 390 -15.32 -20.41 -4.83
C GLN A 390 -16.55 -20.94 -4.08
N GLU A 391 -16.34 -21.75 -3.02
CA GLU A 391 -17.43 -22.29 -2.22
C GLU A 391 -18.21 -21.20 -1.48
N ALA A 392 -17.52 -20.15 -1.01
CA ALA A 392 -18.19 -19.00 -0.41
C ALA A 392 -19.05 -18.23 -1.43
N LEU A 393 -18.56 -18.02 -2.65
CA LEU A 393 -19.33 -17.42 -3.76
C LEU A 393 -20.56 -18.28 -4.11
N LYS A 394 -20.38 -19.61 -4.26
CA LYS A 394 -21.49 -20.55 -4.50
C LYS A 394 -22.53 -20.49 -3.39
N ARG A 395 -22.11 -20.43 -2.12
CA ARG A 395 -23.01 -20.29 -0.96
C ARG A 395 -23.86 -19.03 -1.04
N VAL A 396 -23.28 -17.89 -1.42
CA VAL A 396 -24.03 -16.64 -1.60
C VAL A 396 -25.00 -16.77 -2.78
N ALA A 397 -24.53 -17.28 -3.93
CA ALA A 397 -25.34 -17.45 -5.14
C ALA A 397 -26.54 -18.39 -4.95
N ALA A 398 -26.41 -19.38 -4.06
CA ALA A 398 -27.45 -20.36 -3.76
C ALA A 398 -28.63 -19.78 -2.96
N LYS A 399 -28.52 -18.55 -2.42
CA LYS A 399 -29.64 -17.90 -1.73
C LYS A 399 -30.77 -17.57 -2.71
N THR A 400 -31.96 -18.11 -2.43
CA THR A 400 -33.12 -18.01 -3.33
C THR A 400 -33.64 -16.59 -3.48
N ASP A 401 -33.71 -15.84 -2.38
CA ASP A 401 -34.18 -14.45 -2.27
C ASP A 401 -33.04 -13.42 -2.39
N LEU A 402 -31.88 -13.81 -2.94
CA LEU A 402 -30.75 -12.90 -3.16
C LEU A 402 -31.14 -11.76 -4.11
N SER A 403 -30.81 -10.52 -3.74
CA SER A 403 -31.07 -9.34 -4.57
C SER A 403 -30.40 -9.41 -5.94
N ASN A 404 -30.94 -8.66 -6.91
CA ASN A 404 -30.36 -8.59 -8.25
C ASN A 404 -28.94 -7.98 -8.24
N ASP A 405 -28.70 -6.96 -7.41
CA ASP A 405 -27.39 -6.30 -7.29
C ASP A 405 -26.28 -7.30 -6.89
N VAL A 406 -26.54 -8.14 -5.88
CA VAL A 406 -25.55 -9.14 -5.43
C VAL A 406 -25.50 -10.32 -6.39
N ARG A 407 -26.65 -10.76 -6.92
CA ARG A 407 -26.72 -11.86 -7.88
C ARG A 407 -25.88 -11.57 -9.13
N GLU A 408 -25.96 -10.36 -9.69
CA GLU A 408 -25.16 -9.97 -10.86
C GLU A 408 -23.66 -10.10 -10.57
N VAL A 409 -23.18 -9.56 -9.45
CA VAL A 409 -21.76 -9.59 -9.08
C VAL A 409 -21.25 -11.02 -8.91
N VAL A 410 -21.96 -11.84 -8.14
CA VAL A 410 -21.51 -13.20 -7.82
C VAL A 410 -21.65 -14.13 -9.02
N SER A 411 -22.71 -14.00 -9.82
CA SER A 411 -22.87 -14.78 -11.05
C SER A 411 -21.79 -14.45 -12.08
N ARG A 412 -21.43 -13.16 -12.26
CA ARG A 412 -20.32 -12.78 -13.15
C ARG A 412 -19.00 -13.36 -12.65
N ALA A 413 -18.69 -13.22 -11.37
CA ALA A 413 -17.46 -13.74 -10.79
C ALA A 413 -17.31 -15.28 -10.93
N LEU A 414 -18.42 -16.02 -10.97
CA LEU A 414 -18.43 -17.48 -11.16
C LEU A 414 -18.45 -17.92 -12.65
N ALA A 415 -18.83 -17.03 -13.57
CA ALA A 415 -19.01 -17.33 -15.00
C ALA A 415 -17.80 -16.97 -15.86
N ASP A 416 -17.13 -15.86 -15.53
CA ASP A 416 -15.71 -15.67 -15.90
C ASP A 416 -14.90 -16.84 -15.38
#